data_AF-A0A7K8Z126-F1
#
_entry.id   AF-A0A7K8Z126-F1
#
_cell.length_a   1.000
_cell.length_b   1.000
_cell.length_c   1.000
_cell.angle_alpha   90.00
_cell.angle_beta   90.00
_cell.angle_gamma   90.00
#
_symmetry.space_group_name_H-M   'P 1'
#
loop_
_entity.id
_entity.type
_entity.pdbx_description
1 polymer ?
#
loop_
_entity_poly.entity_id
_entity_poly.type
_entity_poly.pdbx_seq_one_letter_code
_entity_poly.pdbx_strand_id
1 'polypeptide(L)'
;ILASILSLIIYWLIRDRYRVRNLSGKYVFVTGCDTGLGNILAKWLDKRGFCVIAACATEKAGQELQSCSSLSLKTVNLNLADSNSIARAVVFVTEETADKGLFGLVSNAEGTAPVAPTDWLRIEDFHLVLDVNLLGLIEITLKLLPLLKKAEGRVVNLINAKGLMAFVGGGYSLSKWGMEAFSDSLRIEMQHFGVKVSIVEHGFFKTGVVNSGITEKHLFRLWNRLAPEIRNSYGEKYF
;
A
#
# COMPACT_ATOMS: atom_id res chain seq x y z
N ILE A 1 -40.79 -0.67 15.68
CA ILE A 1 -40.35 -2.05 15.33
C ILE A 1 -40.48 -2.30 13.83
N LEU A 2 -41.68 -2.30 13.25
CA LEU A 2 -41.89 -2.52 11.79
C LEU A 2 -41.12 -1.54 10.89
N ALA A 3 -41.15 -0.24 11.19
CA ALA A 3 -40.38 0.76 10.44
C ALA A 3 -38.85 0.53 10.52
N SER A 4 -38.34 0.10 11.68
CA SER A 4 -36.93 -0.21 11.89
C SER A 4 -36.49 -1.46 11.11
N ILE A 5 -37.34 -2.49 11.08
CA ILE A 5 -37.11 -3.70 10.29
C ILE A 5 -37.13 -3.37 8.79
N LEU A 6 -38.10 -2.57 8.34
CA LEU A 6 -38.18 -2.15 6.95
C LEU A 6 -36.97 -1.31 6.54
N SER A 7 -36.52 -0.39 7.40
CA SER A 7 -35.29 0.39 7.18
C SER A 7 -34.05 -0.50 7.06
N LEU A 8 -33.93 -1.54 7.90
CA LEU A 8 -32.82 -2.50 7.84
C LEU A 8 -32.87 -3.31 6.54
N ILE A 9 -34.06 -3.74 6.10
CA ILE A 9 -34.23 -4.48 4.83
C ILE A 9 -33.87 -3.59 3.64
N ILE A 10 -34.34 -2.34 3.62
CA ILE A 10 -33.99 -1.38 2.56
C ILE A 10 -32.48 -1.12 2.54
N TYR A 11 -31.86 -0.91 3.70
CA TYR A 11 -30.41 -0.77 3.82
C TYR A 11 -29.67 -2.00 3.28
N TRP A 12 -30.12 -3.22 3.63
CA TRP A 12 -29.54 -4.47 3.13
C TRP A 12 -29.64 -4.60 1.62
N LEU A 13 -30.82 -4.31 1.05
CA LEU A 13 -31.05 -4.37 -0.40
C LEU A 13 -30.20 -3.34 -1.15
N ILE A 14 -30.07 -2.13 -0.61
CA ILE A 14 -29.21 -1.08 -1.17
C ILE A 14 -27.74 -1.52 -1.09
N ARG A 15 -27.28 -1.98 0.07
CA ARG A 15 -25.90 -2.45 0.29
C ARG A 15 -25.54 -3.59 -0.66
N ASP A 16 -26.38 -4.61 -0.79
CA ASP A 16 -26.10 -5.77 -1.63
C ASP A 16 -26.19 -5.47 -3.13
N ARG A 17 -26.90 -4.39 -3.53
CA ARG A 17 -26.84 -3.87 -4.91
C ARG A 17 -25.47 -3.32 -5.29
N TYR A 18 -24.64 -2.91 -4.34
CA TYR A 18 -23.28 -2.41 -4.61
C TYR A 18 -22.22 -3.50 -4.81
N ARG A 19 -22.60 -4.79 -4.79
CA ARG A 19 -21.66 -5.87 -5.08
C ARG A 19 -21.20 -5.84 -6.53
N VAL A 20 -19.89 -5.95 -6.72
CA VAL A 20 -19.30 -6.07 -8.05
C VAL A 20 -19.76 -7.40 -8.67
N ARG A 21 -20.46 -7.32 -9.80
CA ARG A 21 -20.82 -8.48 -10.61
C ARG A 21 -19.72 -8.81 -11.61
N ASN A 22 -19.71 -10.05 -12.13
CA ASN A 22 -18.78 -10.53 -13.15
C ASN A 22 -17.32 -10.24 -12.79
N LEU A 23 -16.81 -10.95 -11.77
CA LEU A 23 -15.45 -10.78 -11.26
C LEU A 23 -14.40 -11.32 -12.25
N SER A 24 -14.78 -12.35 -13.02
CA SER A 24 -13.93 -12.91 -14.06
C SER A 24 -13.56 -11.85 -15.10
N GLY A 25 -12.27 -11.75 -15.42
CA GLY A 25 -11.71 -10.76 -16.35
C GLY A 25 -11.52 -9.36 -15.76
N LYS A 26 -11.81 -9.14 -14.47
CA LYS A 26 -11.47 -7.89 -13.78
C LYS A 26 -10.10 -8.00 -13.15
N TYR A 27 -9.19 -7.18 -13.66
CA TYR A 27 -7.81 -7.18 -13.19
C TYR A 27 -7.65 -6.31 -11.95
N VAL A 28 -7.01 -6.86 -10.93
CA VAL A 28 -6.66 -6.13 -9.70
C VAL A 28 -5.16 -6.23 -9.48
N PHE A 29 -4.49 -5.09 -9.47
CA PHE A 29 -3.08 -4.98 -9.15
C PHE A 29 -2.91 -4.65 -7.67
N VAL A 30 -2.17 -5.48 -6.94
CA VAL A 30 -1.95 -5.33 -5.49
C VAL A 30 -0.46 -5.18 -5.24
N THR A 31 -0.05 -4.08 -4.60
CA THR A 31 1.36 -3.84 -4.22
C THR A 31 1.67 -4.43 -2.84
N GLY A 32 2.94 -4.77 -2.59
CA GLY A 32 3.39 -5.24 -1.27
C GLY A 32 2.83 -6.61 -0.90
N CYS A 33 2.92 -7.57 -1.82
CA CYS A 33 2.35 -8.91 -1.67
C CYS A 33 3.32 -9.94 -1.06
N ASP A 34 4.53 -9.54 -0.65
CA ASP A 34 5.51 -10.47 -0.08
C ASP A 34 4.98 -11.17 1.17
N THR A 35 4.32 -10.42 2.06
CA THR A 35 3.74 -10.93 3.31
C THR A 35 2.52 -10.11 3.74
N GLY A 36 1.93 -10.44 4.89
CA GLY A 36 0.94 -9.59 5.57
C GLY A 36 -0.37 -9.41 4.80
N LEU A 37 -0.95 -8.20 4.91
CA LEU A 37 -2.27 -7.89 4.34
C LEU A 37 -2.30 -8.02 2.82
N GLY A 38 -1.30 -7.51 2.11
CA GLY A 38 -1.23 -7.59 0.65
C GLY A 38 -1.25 -9.03 0.14
N ASN A 39 -0.45 -9.91 0.77
CA ASN A 39 -0.43 -11.34 0.43
C ASN A 39 -1.79 -12.02 0.66
N ILE A 40 -2.41 -11.76 1.84
CA ILE A 40 -3.71 -12.33 2.21
C ILE A 40 -4.80 -11.82 1.26
N LEU A 41 -4.78 -10.52 0.94
CA LEU A 41 -5.74 -9.88 0.04
C LEU A 41 -5.62 -10.43 -1.38
N ALA A 42 -4.39 -10.57 -1.91
CA ALA A 42 -4.16 -11.14 -3.23
C ALA A 42 -4.75 -12.56 -3.35
N LYS A 43 -4.48 -13.42 -2.37
CA LYS A 43 -5.06 -14.78 -2.30
C LYS A 43 -6.58 -14.76 -2.16
N TRP A 44 -7.12 -13.82 -1.38
CA TRP A 44 -8.56 -13.71 -1.19
C TRP A 44 -9.28 -13.25 -2.45
N LEU A 45 -8.72 -12.29 -3.19
CA LEU A 45 -9.26 -11.81 -4.47
C LEU A 45 -9.19 -12.89 -5.55
N ASP A 46 -8.08 -13.64 -5.60
CA ASP A 46 -7.91 -14.77 -6.51
C ASP A 46 -8.99 -15.84 -6.28
N LYS A 47 -9.20 -16.24 -5.01
CA LYS A 47 -10.28 -17.18 -4.63
C LYS A 47 -11.69 -16.68 -4.95
N ARG A 48 -11.89 -15.36 -5.08
CA ARG A 48 -13.17 -14.75 -5.47
C ARG A 48 -13.36 -14.71 -6.99
N GLY A 49 -12.33 -15.03 -7.78
CA GLY A 49 -12.39 -15.08 -9.24
C GLY A 49 -11.96 -13.79 -9.94
N PHE A 50 -11.22 -12.91 -9.27
CA PHE A 50 -10.53 -11.79 -9.93
C PHE A 50 -9.26 -12.27 -10.65
N CYS A 51 -8.83 -11.55 -11.68
CA CYS A 51 -7.50 -11.71 -12.27
C CYS A 51 -6.54 -10.86 -11.44
N VAL A 52 -5.67 -11.48 -10.63
CA VAL A 52 -4.83 -10.76 -9.67
C VAL A 52 -3.43 -10.62 -10.23
N ILE A 53 -2.90 -9.40 -10.23
CA ILE A 53 -1.48 -9.14 -10.47
C ILE A 53 -0.87 -8.70 -9.13
N ALA A 54 -0.09 -9.57 -8.53
CA ALA A 54 0.51 -9.35 -7.21
C ALA A 54 1.96 -8.87 -7.35
N ALA A 55 2.23 -7.65 -6.91
CA ALA A 55 3.56 -7.06 -6.90
C ALA A 55 4.29 -7.43 -5.60
N CYS A 56 5.45 -8.08 -5.74
CA CYS A 56 6.33 -8.46 -4.63
C CYS A 56 7.69 -7.78 -4.78
N ALA A 57 8.32 -7.38 -3.67
CA ALA A 57 9.68 -6.83 -3.66
C ALA A 57 10.75 -7.91 -3.90
N THR A 58 10.44 -9.17 -3.60
CA THR A 58 11.35 -10.30 -3.79
C THR A 58 10.77 -11.35 -4.74
N GLU A 59 11.62 -11.88 -5.63
CA GLU A 59 11.22 -12.95 -6.56
C GLU A 59 10.76 -14.20 -5.81
N LYS A 60 11.45 -14.55 -4.72
CA LYS A 60 11.10 -15.68 -3.87
C LYS A 60 9.67 -15.59 -3.36
N ALA A 61 9.28 -14.45 -2.79
CA ALA A 61 7.91 -14.29 -2.29
C ALA A 61 6.88 -14.31 -3.42
N GLY A 62 7.23 -13.78 -4.60
CA GLY A 62 6.41 -13.91 -5.81
C GLY A 62 6.19 -15.37 -6.23
N GLN A 63 7.24 -16.19 -6.26
CA GLN A 63 7.15 -17.61 -6.60
C GLN A 63 6.34 -18.40 -5.56
N GLU A 64 6.56 -18.15 -4.28
CA GLU A 64 5.78 -18.75 -3.19
C GLU A 64 4.29 -18.40 -3.27
N LEU A 65 3.97 -17.12 -3.53
CA LEU A 65 2.59 -16.68 -3.70
C LEU A 65 1.93 -17.34 -4.92
N GLN A 66 2.63 -17.41 -6.04
CA GLN A 66 2.10 -17.99 -7.27
C GLN A 66 1.87 -19.51 -7.14
N SER A 67 2.77 -20.24 -6.49
CA SER A 67 2.65 -21.70 -6.27
C SER A 67 1.43 -22.11 -5.44
N CYS A 68 0.91 -21.19 -4.61
CA CYS A 68 -0.24 -21.43 -3.74
C CYS A 68 -1.54 -20.78 -4.23
N SER A 69 -1.58 -20.31 -5.49
CA SER A 69 -2.70 -19.55 -6.06
C SER A 69 -3.19 -20.14 -7.38
N SER A 70 -4.32 -19.65 -7.90
CA SER A 70 -4.83 -20.08 -9.20
C SER A 70 -3.99 -19.53 -10.36
N LEU A 71 -4.21 -20.06 -11.58
CA LEU A 71 -3.60 -19.54 -12.81
C LEU A 71 -3.98 -18.08 -13.13
N SER A 72 -5.03 -17.55 -12.51
CA SER A 72 -5.47 -16.16 -12.68
C SER A 72 -4.65 -15.18 -11.84
N LEU A 73 -3.84 -15.67 -10.89
CA LEU A 73 -2.90 -14.86 -10.14
C LEU A 73 -1.52 -14.92 -10.80
N LYS A 74 -1.04 -13.75 -11.20
CA LYS A 74 0.30 -13.53 -11.72
C LYS A 74 1.10 -12.66 -10.77
N THR A 75 2.41 -12.84 -10.73
CA THR A 75 3.30 -12.06 -9.87
C THR A 75 4.26 -11.22 -10.70
N VAL A 76 4.64 -10.06 -10.17
CA VAL A 76 5.61 -9.16 -10.79
C VAL A 76 6.54 -8.60 -9.73
N ASN A 77 7.82 -8.47 -10.06
CA ASN A 77 8.78 -7.83 -9.16
C ASN A 77 8.56 -6.30 -9.18
N LEU A 78 8.44 -5.70 -7.99
CA LEU A 78 8.27 -4.27 -7.82
C LEU A 78 9.08 -3.75 -6.64
N ASN A 79 10.13 -2.99 -6.93
CA ASN A 79 10.76 -2.07 -5.99
C ASN A 79 10.22 -0.65 -6.20
N LEU A 80 9.49 -0.13 -5.23
CA LEU A 80 8.91 1.22 -5.30
C LEU A 80 9.93 2.35 -5.12
N ALA A 81 11.13 2.07 -4.63
CA ALA A 81 12.23 3.04 -4.60
C ALA A 81 13.00 3.12 -5.93
N ASP A 82 12.68 2.30 -6.93
CA ASP A 82 13.34 2.28 -8.23
C ASP A 82 12.34 2.54 -9.36
N SER A 83 12.39 3.75 -9.94
CA SER A 83 11.51 4.15 -11.05
C SER A 83 11.65 3.24 -12.29
N ASN A 84 12.80 2.58 -12.50
CA ASN A 84 12.96 1.60 -13.57
C ASN A 84 12.19 0.31 -13.25
N SER A 85 12.20 -0.13 -11.99
CA SER A 85 11.36 -1.25 -11.54
C SER A 85 9.89 -0.93 -11.68
N ILE A 86 9.46 0.28 -11.34
CA ILE A 86 8.09 0.75 -11.54
C ILE A 86 7.73 0.71 -13.03
N ALA A 87 8.60 1.23 -13.90
CA ALA A 87 8.36 1.21 -15.34
C ALA A 87 8.18 -0.22 -15.90
N ARG A 88 9.04 -1.17 -15.50
CA ARG A 88 8.90 -2.58 -15.91
C ARG A 88 7.58 -3.19 -15.43
N ALA A 89 7.20 -2.94 -14.17
CA ALA A 89 5.94 -3.44 -13.63
C ALA A 89 4.71 -2.86 -14.36
N VAL A 90 4.75 -1.57 -14.72
CA VAL A 90 3.67 -0.92 -15.49
C VAL A 90 3.54 -1.53 -16.88
N VAL A 91 4.64 -1.82 -17.56
CA VAL A 91 4.61 -2.53 -18.86
C VAL A 91 3.93 -3.88 -18.71
N PHE A 92 4.35 -4.68 -17.72
CA PHE A 92 3.76 -5.98 -17.45
C PHE A 92 2.25 -5.89 -17.15
N VAL A 93 1.82 -4.95 -16.29
CA VAL A 93 0.39 -4.74 -16.00
C VAL A 93 -0.39 -4.31 -17.24
N THR A 94 0.21 -3.47 -18.10
CA THR A 94 -0.41 -3.03 -19.35
C THR A 94 -0.64 -4.20 -20.30
N GLU A 95 0.35 -5.08 -20.45
CA GLU A 95 0.25 -6.28 -21.30
C GLU A 95 -0.80 -7.25 -20.78
N GLU A 96 -0.84 -7.48 -19.46
CA GLU A 96 -1.78 -8.40 -18.82
C GLU A 96 -3.23 -7.92 -18.89
N THR A 97 -3.45 -6.60 -18.78
CA THR A 97 -4.79 -6.01 -18.79
C THR A 97 -5.31 -5.72 -20.20
N ALA A 98 -4.42 -5.56 -21.18
CA ALA A 98 -4.73 -5.30 -22.58
C ALA A 98 -5.87 -4.25 -22.76
N ASP A 99 -6.91 -4.60 -23.49
CA ASP A 99 -8.05 -3.70 -23.76
C ASP A 99 -9.06 -3.61 -22.61
N LYS A 100 -8.96 -4.46 -21.59
CA LYS A 100 -9.88 -4.45 -20.45
C LYS A 100 -9.53 -3.35 -19.45
N GLY A 101 -8.28 -2.90 -19.43
CA GLY A 101 -7.78 -1.95 -18.44
C GLY A 101 -7.70 -2.53 -17.02
N LEU A 102 -7.41 -1.66 -16.05
CA LEU A 102 -7.18 -2.04 -14.66
C LEU A 102 -8.41 -1.75 -13.81
N PHE A 103 -9.12 -2.79 -13.37
CA PHE A 103 -10.33 -2.62 -12.56
C PHE A 103 -10.02 -2.15 -11.13
N GLY A 104 -8.90 -2.57 -10.57
CA GLY A 104 -8.50 -2.20 -9.22
C GLY A 104 -6.99 -2.04 -9.07
N LEU A 105 -6.59 -1.00 -8.34
CA LEU A 105 -5.26 -0.79 -7.81
C LEU A 105 -5.36 -0.79 -6.28
N VAL A 106 -4.59 -1.63 -5.61
CA VAL A 106 -4.46 -1.62 -4.15
C VAL A 106 -3.03 -1.27 -3.75
N SER A 107 -2.88 -0.09 -3.17
CA SER A 107 -1.61 0.42 -2.65
C SER A 107 -1.47 0.01 -1.19
N ASN A 108 -0.64 -1.02 -0.93
CA ASN A 108 -0.40 -1.59 0.41
C ASN A 108 1.09 -1.66 0.77
N ALA A 109 1.99 -1.52 -0.21
CA ALA A 109 3.41 -1.64 0.06
C ALA A 109 3.88 -0.59 1.09
N GLU A 110 4.60 -1.06 2.10
CA GLU A 110 5.25 -0.24 3.12
C GLU A 110 6.70 -0.71 3.30
N GLY A 111 7.63 0.23 3.25
CA GLY A 111 9.01 0.07 3.68
C GLY A 111 9.16 0.31 5.19
N THR A 112 10.30 -0.14 5.72
CA THR A 112 10.64 0.03 7.14
C THR A 112 11.04 1.48 7.43
N ALA A 113 10.44 2.08 8.46
CA ALA A 113 10.82 3.39 8.95
C ALA A 113 11.70 3.31 10.21
N PRO A 114 12.73 4.17 10.34
CA PRO A 114 13.45 4.33 11.60
C PRO A 114 12.52 4.95 12.66
N VAL A 115 12.69 4.53 13.90
CA VAL A 115 11.97 5.06 15.06
C VAL A 115 13.01 5.63 16.02
N ALA A 116 13.19 6.95 16.00
CA ALA A 116 14.17 7.65 16.82
C ALA A 116 13.77 9.12 16.99
N PRO A 117 14.35 9.85 17.97
CA PRO A 117 14.24 11.30 18.04
C PRO A 117 14.63 11.98 16.72
N THR A 118 13.97 13.09 16.39
CA THR A 118 14.09 13.72 15.06
C THR A 118 15.52 14.20 14.77
N ASP A 119 16.21 14.72 15.77
CA ASP A 119 17.60 15.19 15.68
C ASP A 119 18.64 14.06 15.55
N TRP A 120 18.22 12.79 15.66
CA TRP A 120 19.07 11.63 15.35
C TRP A 120 19.04 11.28 13.86
N LEU A 121 18.02 11.74 13.15
CA LEU A 121 17.76 11.42 11.75
C LEU A 121 18.49 12.40 10.84
N ARG A 122 18.90 11.91 9.67
CA ARG A 122 19.37 12.74 8.56
C ARG A 122 18.35 12.70 7.43
N ILE A 123 18.50 13.58 6.45
CA ILE A 123 17.57 13.65 5.30
C ILE A 123 17.48 12.32 4.54
N GLU A 124 18.57 11.54 4.50
CA GLU A 124 18.56 10.22 3.87
C GLU A 124 17.64 9.23 4.59
N ASP A 125 17.48 9.36 5.92
CA ASP A 125 16.56 8.53 6.69
C ASP A 125 15.09 8.84 6.35
N PHE A 126 14.79 10.08 5.93
CA PHE A 126 13.47 10.44 5.40
C PHE A 126 13.26 9.86 4.01
N HIS A 127 14.25 9.96 3.10
CA HIS A 127 14.18 9.38 1.76
C HIS A 127 13.90 7.88 1.79
N LEU A 128 14.55 7.12 2.67
CA LEU A 128 14.31 5.68 2.84
C LEU A 128 12.83 5.31 3.03
N VAL A 129 12.06 6.19 3.68
CA VAL A 129 10.63 5.98 3.95
C VAL A 129 9.76 6.62 2.88
N LEU A 130 10.03 7.89 2.54
CA LEU A 130 9.21 8.67 1.62
C LEU A 130 9.29 8.15 0.18
N ASP A 131 10.46 7.66 -0.25
CA ASP A 131 10.65 7.15 -1.61
C ASP A 131 9.76 5.92 -1.86
N VAL A 132 9.59 5.04 -0.87
CA VAL A 132 8.73 3.85 -0.98
C VAL A 132 7.26 4.16 -0.63
N ASN A 133 7.01 4.75 0.55
CA ASN A 133 5.68 4.85 1.13
C ASN A 133 4.84 6.01 0.58
N LEU A 134 5.46 6.90 -0.19
CA LEU A 134 4.80 8.07 -0.76
C LEU A 134 5.12 8.20 -2.25
N LEU A 135 6.36 8.54 -2.61
CA LEU A 135 6.72 8.90 -3.98
C LEU A 135 6.56 7.72 -4.95
N GLY A 136 7.02 6.52 -4.58
CA GLY A 136 6.86 5.32 -5.39
C GLY A 136 5.39 4.94 -5.60
N LEU A 137 4.55 5.04 -4.56
CA LEU A 137 3.11 4.80 -4.67
C LEU A 137 2.40 5.84 -5.55
N ILE A 138 2.81 7.11 -5.46
CA ILE A 138 2.33 8.16 -6.35
C ILE A 138 2.74 7.84 -7.79
N GLU A 139 4.03 7.55 -8.03
CA GLU A 139 4.58 7.30 -9.37
C GLU A 139 3.85 6.14 -10.06
N ILE A 140 3.69 4.99 -9.37
CA ILE A 140 3.01 3.84 -9.96
C ILE A 140 1.53 4.12 -10.19
N THR A 141 0.86 4.85 -9.28
CA THR A 141 -0.54 5.23 -9.45
C THR A 141 -0.70 6.09 -10.70
N LEU A 142 0.10 7.15 -10.85
CA LEU A 142 0.08 8.05 -12.00
C LEU A 142 0.29 7.30 -13.32
N LYS A 143 1.28 6.38 -13.35
CA LYS A 143 1.57 5.57 -14.54
C LYS A 143 0.43 4.58 -14.89
N LEU A 144 -0.35 4.13 -13.91
CA LEU A 144 -1.48 3.23 -14.12
C LEU A 144 -2.82 3.94 -14.35
N LEU A 145 -2.90 5.27 -14.17
CA LEU A 145 -4.14 6.03 -14.40
C LEU A 145 -4.78 5.81 -15.77
N PRO A 146 -4.04 5.72 -16.90
CA PRO A 146 -4.66 5.44 -18.18
C PRO A 146 -5.45 4.12 -18.19
N LEU A 147 -4.92 3.07 -17.55
CA LEU A 147 -5.59 1.77 -17.45
C LEU A 147 -6.78 1.81 -16.50
N LEU A 148 -6.67 2.55 -15.40
CA LEU A 148 -7.77 2.75 -14.44
C LEU A 148 -8.93 3.50 -15.10
N LYS A 149 -8.63 4.58 -15.85
CA LYS A 149 -9.64 5.35 -16.59
C LYS A 149 -10.36 4.48 -17.63
N LYS A 150 -9.61 3.65 -18.37
CA LYS A 150 -10.19 2.73 -19.37
C LYS A 150 -11.21 1.77 -18.75
N ALA A 151 -10.96 1.30 -17.53
CA ALA A 151 -11.82 0.33 -16.85
C ALA A 151 -12.87 0.94 -15.92
N GLU A 152 -12.95 2.28 -15.83
CA GLU A 152 -13.68 3.00 -14.75
C GLU A 152 -13.35 2.39 -13.37
N GLY A 153 -12.05 2.16 -13.18
CA GLY A 153 -11.49 1.32 -12.13
C GLY A 153 -11.53 1.97 -10.76
N ARG A 154 -10.76 1.39 -9.83
CA ARG A 154 -10.74 1.82 -8.43
C ARG A 154 -9.32 1.85 -7.89
N VAL A 155 -9.03 2.85 -7.08
CA VAL A 155 -7.79 2.95 -6.31
C VAL A 155 -8.15 2.81 -4.84
N VAL A 156 -7.53 1.85 -4.16
CA VAL A 156 -7.68 1.63 -2.72
C VAL A 156 -6.31 1.77 -2.08
N ASN A 157 -6.13 2.86 -1.34
CA ASN A 157 -4.90 3.09 -0.60
C ASN A 157 -5.08 2.59 0.83
N LEU A 158 -4.26 1.62 1.24
CA LEU A 158 -4.23 1.13 2.61
C LEU A 158 -3.29 2.02 3.41
N ILE A 159 -3.85 2.68 4.42
CA ILE A 159 -3.14 3.60 5.29
C ILE A 159 -3.23 3.09 6.73
N ASN A 160 -2.11 3.09 7.43
CA ASN A 160 -2.08 2.73 8.84
C ASN A 160 -2.51 3.94 9.67
N ALA A 161 -3.57 3.81 10.47
CA ALA A 161 -4.09 4.86 11.33
C ALA A 161 -3.03 5.40 12.31
N LYS A 162 -2.03 4.57 12.71
CA LYS A 162 -0.91 5.03 13.53
C LYS A 162 -0.11 6.16 12.85
N GLY A 163 0.02 6.12 11.52
CA GLY A 163 0.75 7.15 10.79
C GLY A 163 0.03 8.50 10.75
N LEU A 164 -1.27 8.53 11.09
CA LEU A 164 -2.02 9.78 11.25
C LEU A 164 -1.77 10.43 12.62
N MET A 165 -1.17 9.71 13.56
CA MET A 165 -0.63 10.28 14.79
C MET A 165 0.83 10.67 14.59
N ALA A 166 1.22 11.82 15.14
CA ALA A 166 2.62 12.19 15.21
C ALA A 166 3.35 11.24 16.18
N PHE A 167 4.26 10.43 15.65
CA PHE A 167 5.10 9.52 16.41
C PHE A 167 6.58 9.81 16.13
N VAL A 168 7.47 9.43 17.05
CA VAL A 168 8.93 9.58 16.85
C VAL A 168 9.38 8.80 15.61
N GLY A 169 10.31 9.35 14.82
CA GLY A 169 10.79 8.71 13.58
C GLY A 169 10.51 9.45 12.27
N GLY A 170 9.97 10.68 12.29
CA GLY A 170 10.03 11.69 11.22
C GLY A 170 9.34 11.37 9.88
N GLY A 171 9.77 10.34 9.16
CA GLY A 171 9.31 10.05 7.79
C GLY A 171 8.00 9.29 7.70
N TYR A 172 7.68 8.43 8.68
CA TYR A 172 6.49 7.56 8.57
C TYR A 172 5.18 8.34 8.60
N SER A 173 4.98 9.21 9.60
CA SER A 173 3.76 10.02 9.69
C SER A 173 3.63 10.97 8.49
N LEU A 174 4.74 11.56 8.03
CA LEU A 174 4.75 12.38 6.80
C LEU A 174 4.28 11.58 5.58
N SER A 175 4.74 10.34 5.42
CA SER A 175 4.30 9.50 4.29
C SER A 175 2.79 9.21 4.32
N LYS A 176 2.21 8.99 5.52
CA LYS A 176 0.79 8.68 5.65
C LYS A 176 -0.11 9.90 5.44
N TRP A 177 0.23 11.04 6.05
CA TRP A 177 -0.44 12.31 5.77
C TRP A 177 -0.32 12.73 4.30
N GLY A 178 0.85 12.52 3.68
CA GLY A 178 1.05 12.77 2.25
C GLY A 178 0.15 11.88 1.37
N MET A 179 -0.01 10.60 1.73
CA MET A 179 -0.89 9.68 1.01
C MET A 179 -2.37 10.01 1.20
N GLU A 180 -2.79 10.53 2.36
CA GLU A 180 -4.16 11.06 2.57
C GLU A 180 -4.42 12.20 1.58
N ALA A 181 -3.58 13.24 1.61
CA ALA A 181 -3.72 14.41 0.75
C ALA A 181 -3.68 14.05 -0.75
N PHE A 182 -2.75 13.17 -1.15
CA PHE A 182 -2.69 12.66 -2.53
C PHE A 182 -3.97 11.93 -2.92
N SER A 183 -4.51 11.08 -2.05
CA SER A 183 -5.72 10.30 -2.33
C SER A 183 -6.94 11.19 -2.49
N ASP A 184 -7.06 12.26 -1.71
CA ASP A 184 -8.17 13.20 -1.80
C ASP A 184 -8.12 14.05 -3.06
N SER A 185 -6.94 14.58 -3.41
CA SER A 185 -6.75 15.26 -4.70
C SER A 185 -7.10 14.33 -5.86
N LEU A 186 -6.57 13.10 -5.85
CA LEU A 186 -6.83 12.13 -6.90
C LEU A 186 -8.32 11.78 -7.02
N ARG A 187 -9.03 11.69 -5.89
CA ARG A 187 -10.47 11.39 -5.86
C ARG A 187 -11.29 12.46 -6.58
N ILE A 188 -10.98 13.73 -6.33
CA ILE A 188 -11.67 14.88 -6.94
C ILE A 188 -11.39 14.90 -8.44
N GLU A 189 -10.11 14.80 -8.82
CA GLU A 189 -9.67 14.91 -10.21
C GLU A 189 -10.16 13.73 -11.07
N MET A 190 -10.21 12.53 -10.50
CA MET A 190 -10.55 11.32 -11.25
C MET A 190 -12.05 11.02 -11.33
N GLN A 191 -12.88 11.77 -10.58
CA GLN A 191 -14.33 11.59 -10.54
C GLN A 191 -14.98 11.65 -11.93
N HIS A 192 -14.53 12.57 -12.79
CA HIS A 192 -15.07 12.74 -14.14
C HIS A 192 -14.84 11.51 -15.03
N PHE A 193 -13.79 10.72 -14.75
CA PHE A 193 -13.45 9.52 -15.50
C PHE A 193 -14.07 8.24 -14.92
N GLY A 194 -14.97 8.36 -13.92
CA GLY A 194 -15.61 7.21 -13.27
C GLY A 194 -14.70 6.43 -12.32
N VAL A 195 -13.42 6.81 -12.17
CA VAL A 195 -12.46 6.13 -11.30
C VAL A 195 -12.74 6.50 -9.84
N LYS A 196 -12.90 5.48 -9.00
CA LYS A 196 -13.21 5.67 -7.57
C LYS A 196 -11.97 5.49 -6.73
N VAL A 197 -11.61 6.51 -5.97
CA VAL A 197 -10.52 6.44 -4.99
C VAL A 197 -11.13 6.18 -3.61
N SER A 198 -10.49 5.37 -2.79
CA SER A 198 -10.86 5.08 -1.40
C SER A 198 -9.62 4.90 -0.56
N ILE A 199 -9.72 5.32 0.70
CA ILE A 199 -8.69 5.13 1.71
C ILE A 199 -9.26 4.15 2.72
N VAL A 200 -8.46 3.17 3.09
CA VAL A 200 -8.81 2.23 4.16
C VAL A 200 -7.79 2.42 5.25
N GLU A 201 -8.21 3.13 6.28
CA GLU A 201 -7.45 3.28 7.52
C GLU A 201 -7.59 2.02 8.35
N HIS A 202 -6.47 1.37 8.65
CA HIS A 202 -6.47 0.17 9.46
C HIS A 202 -5.64 0.33 10.73
N GLY A 203 -6.05 -0.42 11.76
CA GLY A 203 -5.30 -0.54 13.01
C GLY A 203 -4.17 -1.55 12.92
N PHE A 204 -3.64 -1.95 14.08
CA PHE A 204 -2.61 -2.97 14.16
C PHE A 204 -3.16 -4.34 13.78
N PHE A 205 -2.52 -4.98 12.81
CA PHE A 205 -2.71 -6.40 12.56
C PHE A 205 -1.50 -7.17 13.08
N LYS A 206 -1.72 -8.44 13.45
CA LYS A 206 -0.65 -9.41 13.72
C LYS A 206 0.02 -9.85 12.41
N THR A 207 0.44 -8.89 11.61
CA THR A 207 1.23 -9.05 10.40
C THR A 207 2.60 -8.48 10.74
N GLY A 208 3.69 -9.22 10.50
CA GLY A 208 5.05 -8.97 11.02
C GLY A 208 5.77 -7.69 10.60
N VAL A 209 5.05 -6.60 10.34
CA VAL A 209 5.54 -5.26 9.99
C VAL A 209 6.37 -4.66 11.13
N VAL A 210 6.05 -4.97 12.39
CA VAL A 210 6.88 -4.60 13.55
C VAL A 210 7.74 -5.78 13.95
N ASN A 211 8.92 -5.90 13.33
CA ASN A 211 9.96 -6.81 13.80
C ASN A 211 10.81 -6.08 14.84
N SER A 212 10.73 -6.51 16.10
CA SER A 212 11.48 -5.92 17.20
C SER A 212 12.99 -5.91 16.93
N GLY A 213 13.53 -6.98 16.34
CA GLY A 213 14.95 -7.08 16.02
C GLY A 213 15.41 -6.14 14.91
N ILE A 214 14.54 -5.81 13.95
CA ILE A 214 14.88 -4.80 12.92
C ILE A 214 14.84 -3.39 13.53
N THR A 215 13.84 -3.14 14.37
CA THR A 215 13.68 -1.85 15.06
C THR A 215 14.87 -1.57 15.98
N GLU A 216 15.28 -2.57 16.76
CA GLU A 216 16.43 -2.52 17.65
C GLU A 216 17.73 -2.27 16.87
N LYS A 217 17.98 -3.02 15.78
CA LYS A 217 19.14 -2.78 14.90
C LYS A 217 19.16 -1.37 14.33
N HIS A 218 18.02 -0.83 13.92
CA HIS A 218 17.92 0.55 13.44
C HIS A 218 18.24 1.55 14.55
N LEU A 219 17.74 1.34 15.77
CA LEU A 219 18.01 2.20 16.92
C LEU A 219 19.51 2.23 17.25
N PHE A 220 20.15 1.06 17.39
CA PHE A 220 21.59 0.96 17.65
C PHE A 220 22.43 1.61 16.54
N ARG A 221 22.04 1.40 15.26
CA ARG A 221 22.71 2.03 14.12
C ARG A 221 22.64 3.56 14.21
N LEU A 222 21.47 4.11 14.55
CA LEU A 222 21.28 5.55 14.68
C LEU A 222 22.10 6.11 15.84
N TRP A 223 22.03 5.47 17.02
CA TRP A 223 22.80 5.85 18.21
C TRP A 223 24.32 5.90 17.93
N ASN A 224 24.85 4.86 17.30
CA ASN A 224 26.28 4.76 17.01
C ASN A 224 26.76 5.78 15.96
N ARG A 225 25.86 6.35 15.15
CA ARG A 225 26.17 7.36 14.12
C ARG A 225 26.02 8.80 14.65
N LEU A 226 25.50 9.00 15.86
CA LEU A 226 25.29 10.34 16.41
C LEU A 226 26.60 11.11 16.55
N ALA A 227 26.53 12.42 16.32
CA ALA A 227 27.62 13.32 16.70
C ALA A 227 27.81 13.26 18.23
N PRO A 228 29.05 13.37 18.75
CA PRO A 228 29.31 13.30 20.19
C PRO A 228 28.47 14.29 21.01
N GLU A 229 28.25 15.50 20.47
CA GLU A 229 27.41 16.53 21.11
C GLU A 229 25.98 16.05 21.36
N ILE A 230 25.31 15.53 20.31
CA ILE A 230 23.94 15.00 20.41
C ILE A 230 23.93 13.76 21.32
N ARG A 231 24.87 12.82 21.14
CA ARG A 231 24.92 11.63 21.99
C ARG A 231 25.08 11.98 23.48
N ASN A 232 25.90 12.97 23.79
CA ASN A 232 26.11 13.44 25.16
C ASN A 232 24.90 14.18 25.73
N SER A 233 24.13 14.92 24.91
CA SER A 233 22.92 15.61 25.38
C SER A 233 21.82 14.65 25.82
N TYR A 234 21.74 13.47 25.19
CA TYR A 234 20.83 12.39 25.60
C TYR A 234 21.41 11.52 26.73
N GLY A 235 22.68 11.12 26.60
CA GLY A 235 23.39 10.24 27.55
C GLY A 235 22.94 8.78 27.50
N GLU A 236 23.80 7.87 27.96
CA GLU A 236 23.57 6.41 27.94
C GLU A 236 22.39 5.94 28.79
N LYS A 237 21.88 6.77 29.71
CA LYS A 237 20.68 6.45 30.51
C LYS A 237 19.39 6.65 29.72
N TYR A 238 19.41 7.52 28.70
CA TYR A 238 18.27 7.75 27.83
C TYR A 238 18.13 6.65 26.77
N PHE A 239 19.26 6.18 26.23
CA PHE A 239 19.33 5.09 25.27
C PHE A 239 18.97 3.75 25.92
#